data_AF-A0AAW0JNU1-F1
#
_entry.id   AF-A0AAW0JNU1-F1
#
_cell.length_a   1.000
_cell.length_b   1.000
_cell.length_c   1.000
_cell.angle_alpha   90.00
_cell.angle_beta   90.00
_cell.angle_gamma   90.00
#
_symmetry.space_group_name_H-M   'P 1'
#
loop_
_entity.id
_entity.type
_entity.pdbx_description
1 polymer ?
#
loop_
_entity_poly.entity_id
_entity_poly.type
_entity_poly.pdbx_seq_one_letter_code
_entity_poly.pdbx_strand_id
1 'polypeptide(L)' 'VRIVNNFTNETIEYHCKSRDDDLGQRILQPKEEGEFSFKINFGGTTRFYCYFWYQNFNASFDIFDADVDEDLDSGGDRGI' A
#
# COMPACT_ATOMS: atom_id res chain seq x y z
N VAL A 1 6.20 -4.26 4.57
CA VAL A 1 4.90 -4.21 3.84
C VAL A 1 4.99 -5.16 2.66
N ARG A 2 3.98 -6.01 2.49
CA ARG A 2 3.90 -6.96 1.38
C ARG A 2 2.64 -6.70 0.57
N ILE A 3 2.79 -6.62 -0.74
CA ILE A 3 1.71 -6.45 -1.71
C ILE A 3 1.66 -7.72 -2.54
N VAL A 4 0.49 -8.35 -2.63
CA VAL A 4 0.29 -9.62 -3.33
C VAL A 4 -0.69 -9.42 -4.47
N ASN A 5 -0.30 -9.82 -5.67
CA ASN A 5 -1.19 -9.87 -6.82
C ASN A 5 -1.88 -11.23 -6.92
N ASN A 6 -3.10 -11.32 -6.40
CA ASN A 6 -3.91 -12.56 -6.47
C ASN A 6 -4.68 -12.74 -7.78
N PHE A 7 -4.56 -11.83 -8.75
CA PHE A 7 -5.16 -12.02 -10.06
C PHE A 7 -4.59 -13.25 -10.78
N THR A 8 -5.37 -13.78 -11.71
CA THR A 8 -4.97 -14.96 -12.49
C THR A 8 -4.26 -14.56 -13.76
N ASN A 9 -4.70 -13.47 -14.40
CA ASN A 9 -4.17 -13.03 -15.69
C ASN A 9 -3.84 -11.53 -15.74
N GLU A 10 -4.15 -10.79 -14.68
CA GLU A 10 -4.02 -9.35 -14.64
C GLU A 10 -2.76 -8.93 -13.88
N THR A 11 -2.09 -7.92 -14.43
CA THR A 11 -0.94 -7.26 -13.81
C THR A 11 -1.42 -6.12 -12.93
N ILE A 12 -0.78 -5.94 -11.79
CA ILE A 12 -0.97 -4.77 -10.92
C ILE A 12 0.26 -3.89 -11.03
N GLU A 13 0.06 -2.63 -11.39
CA GLU A 13 1.07 -1.60 -11.21
C GLU A 13 0.79 -0.86 -9.90
N TYR A 14 1.83 -0.54 -9.14
CA TYR A 14 1.69 0.22 -7.92
C TYR A 14 2.85 1.20 -7.71
N HIS A 15 2.55 2.32 -7.06
CA HIS A 15 3.53 3.33 -6.67
C HIS A 15 3.27 3.70 -5.21
N CYS A 16 4.22 3.35 -4.34
CA CYS A 16 4.13 3.66 -2.93
C CYS A 16 5.14 4.73 -2.53
N LYS A 17 4.70 5.69 -1.72
CA LYS A 17 5.54 6.76 -1.20
C LYS A 17 5.01 7.34 0.11
N SER A 18 5.87 8.05 0.82
CA SER A 18 5.52 9.01 1.85
C SER A 18 5.84 10.43 1.40
N ARG A 19 5.80 11.38 2.33
CA ARG A 19 6.35 12.72 2.12
C ARG A 19 7.86 12.68 1.84
N ASP A 20 8.58 11.76 2.47
CA ASP A 20 10.05 11.78 2.55
C ASP A 20 10.71 10.66 1.74
N ASP A 21 10.01 9.55 1.51
CA ASP A 21 10.52 8.36 0.80
C ASP A 21 9.65 8.04 -0.41
N ASP A 22 10.27 7.86 -1.58
CA ASP A 22 9.61 7.39 -2.79
C ASP A 22 10.20 6.02 -3.20
N LEU A 23 9.36 4.99 -3.23
CA LEU A 23 9.79 3.62 -3.58
C LEU A 23 9.73 3.33 -5.08
N GLY A 24 9.28 4.31 -5.87
CA GLY A 24 9.07 4.22 -7.30
C GLY A 24 7.87 3.37 -7.69
N GLN A 25 7.62 3.36 -9.00
CA GLN A 25 6.61 2.52 -9.64
C GLN A 25 7.14 1.10 -9.78
N ARG A 26 6.29 0.13 -9.48
CA ARG A 26 6.57 -1.30 -9.55
C ARG A 26 5.40 -2.03 -10.19
N ILE A 27 5.69 -3.20 -10.75
CA ILE A 27 4.74 -4.03 -11.48
C ILE A 27 4.79 -5.44 -10.89
N LEU A 28 3.62 -6.02 -10.60
CA LEU A 28 3.46 -7.41 -10.18
C LEU A 28 2.73 -8.18 -11.27
N GLN A 29 3.38 -9.22 -11.80
CA GLN A 29 2.72 -10.20 -12.67
C GLN A 29 1.65 -10.98 -11.89
N PRO A 30 0.76 -11.71 -12.58
CA PRO A 30 -0.21 -12.55 -11.89
C PRO A 30 0.49 -13.53 -10.94
N LYS A 31 -0.03 -13.64 -9.72
CA LYS A 31 0.50 -14.48 -8.62
C LYS A 31 1.86 -14.05 -8.06
N GLU A 32 2.38 -12.88 -8.44
CA GLU A 32 3.59 -12.32 -7.83
C GLU A 32 3.31 -11.49 -6.58
N GLU A 33 4.36 -11.28 -5.81
CA GLU A 33 4.36 -10.39 -4.65
C GLU A 33 5.59 -9.50 -4.62
N GLY A 34 5.40 -8.31 -4.05
CA GLY A 34 6.45 -7.35 -3.80
C GLY A 34 6.53 -7.02 -2.32
N GLU A 35 7.75 -6.92 -1.80
CA GLU A 35 7.99 -6.52 -0.42
C GLU A 35 8.89 -5.28 -0.37
N PHE A 36 8.63 -4.44 0.62
CA PHE A 36 9.49 -3.33 0.99
C PHE A 36 9.32 -2.97 2.46
N SER A 37 10.33 -2.29 2.98
CA SER A 37 10.35 -1.73 4.31
C SER A 37 10.68 -0.25 4.21
N PHE A 38 10.11 0.55 5.10
CA PHE A 38 10.37 1.99 5.21
C PHE A 38 10.66 2.32 6.68
N LYS A 39 11.25 3.49 6.91
CA LYS A 39 11.53 3.99 8.27
C LYS A 39 10.46 5.00 8.63
N ILE A 40 9.98 4.93 9.87
CA ILE A 40 9.11 5.94 10.45
C ILE A 40 10.00 7.08 10.95
N ASN A 41 9.69 8.31 10.54
CA ASN A 41 10.40 9.48 11.04
C ASN A 41 9.96 9.78 12.47
N PHE A 42 10.91 10.11 13.34
CA PHE A 42 10.70 10.37 14.78
C PHE A 42 9.76 11.54 15.10
N GLY A 43 9.34 12.32 14.09
CA GLY A 43 8.43 13.46 14.23
C GLY A 43 6.94 13.11 14.23
N GLY A 44 6.55 11.83 14.31
CA GLY A 44 5.16 11.40 14.52
C GLY A 44 4.21 11.50 13.32
N THR A 45 4.60 12.16 12.23
CA THR A 45 3.72 12.53 11.10
C THR A 45 3.95 11.67 9.84
N THR A 46 4.47 10.45 10.01
CA THR A 46 4.79 9.60 8.85
C THR A 46 3.52 8.97 8.30
N ARG A 47 3.10 9.42 7.12
CA ARG A 47 2.06 8.79 6.31
C ARG A 47 2.66 8.15 5.07
N PHE A 48 2.35 6.88 4.86
CA PHE A 48 2.78 6.08 3.71
C PHE A 48 1.55 5.60 2.94
N TYR A 49 1.51 5.87 1.65
CA TYR A 49 0.38 5.55 0.80
C TYR A 49 0.82 4.93 -0.50
N CYS A 50 -0.06 4.16 -1.11
CA CYS A 50 0.16 3.48 -2.38
C CYS A 50 -0.98 3.78 -3.34
N TYR A 51 -0.63 4.09 -4.58
CA TYR A 51 -1.53 4.05 -5.71
C TYR A 51 -1.40 2.72 -6.42
N PHE A 52 -2.53 2.19 -6.87
CA PHE A 52 -2.62 0.95 -7.60
C PHE A 52 -3.37 1.18 -8.91
N TRP A 53 -2.91 0.54 -9.97
CA TRP A 53 -3.55 0.53 -11.28
C TRP A 53 -3.66 -0.91 -11.78
N TYR A 54 -4.85 -1.25 -12.28
CA TYR A 54 -5.06 -2.47 -13.06
C TYR A 54 -6.10 -2.19 -14.14
N GLN A 55 -5.81 -2.55 -15.39
CA GLN A 55 -6.67 -2.25 -16.54
C GLN A 55 -7.08 -0.76 -16.56
N ASN A 56 -8.39 -0.47 -16.44
CA ASN A 56 -8.96 0.88 -16.42
C ASN A 56 -9.31 1.37 -15.00
N PHE A 57 -8.91 0.61 -13.97
CA PHE A 57 -9.21 0.90 -12.58
C PHE A 57 -7.97 1.43 -11.87
N ASN A 58 -8.21 2.33 -10.92
CA ASN A 58 -7.19 2.81 -10.01
C ASN A 58 -7.78 2.97 -8.60
N ALA A 59 -6.92 2.82 -7.60
CA ALA A 59 -7.27 3.02 -6.20
C ALA A 59 -6.05 3.51 -5.41
N SER A 60 -6.29 4.26 -4.34
CA SER A 60 -5.25 4.74 -3.44
C SER A 60 -5.56 4.32 -2.00
N PHE A 61 -4.55 3.84 -1.28
CA PHE A 61 -4.68 3.43 0.12
C PHE A 61 -3.56 4.03 0.96
N ASP A 62 -3.92 4.52 2.14
CA ASP A 62 -2.96 4.78 3.21
C ASP A 62 -2.62 3.44 3.85
N ILE A 63 -1.39 2.97 3.61
CA ILE A 63 -0.92 1.68 4.11
C ILE A 63 -0.25 1.80 5.48
N PHE A 64 0.02 3.05 5.90
CA PHE A 64 0.52 3.39 7.22
C PHE A 64 0.25 4.87 7.50
N ASP A 65 -0.24 5.19 8.69
CA ASP A 65 -0.42 6.56 9.15
C ASP A 65 -0.11 6.63 10.65
N ALA A 66 0.86 7.46 11.03
CA ALA A 66 1.31 7.62 12.41
C ALA A 66 0.50 8.65 13.21
N ASP A 67 -0.32 9.48 12.54
CA ASP A 67 -1.14 10.52 13.18
C ASP A 67 -2.52 10.01 13.62
N VAL A 68 -2.81 8.71 13.45
CA VAL A 68 -4.10 8.12 13.88
C VAL A 68 -4.04 7.93 15.40
N ASP A 69 -4.61 8.90 16.11
CA ASP A 69 -4.89 8.81 17.56
C ASP A 69 -5.40 7.41 17.94
N GLU A 70 -4.84 6.86 19.01
CA GLU A 70 -5.18 5.62 19.73
C GLU A 70 -6.36 4.80 19.19
N ASP A 71 -6.04 3.60 18.69
CA ASP A 71 -6.93 2.44 18.56
C ASP A 71 -8.23 2.61 17.72
N LEU A 72 -8.28 1.95 16.55
CA LEU A 72 -9.27 0.92 16.19
C LEU A 72 -9.25 0.61 14.67
N ASP A 73 -8.57 -0.49 14.34
CA ASP A 73 -9.02 -1.54 13.43
C ASP A 73 -9.34 -1.18 11.96
N SER A 74 -8.33 -1.28 11.09
CA SER A 74 -8.54 -1.54 9.65
C SER A 74 -8.15 -2.97 9.26
N GLY A 75 -8.35 -3.92 10.19
CA GLY A 75 -8.32 -5.36 9.95
C GLY A 75 -9.69 -5.99 10.24
N GLY A 76 -10.77 -5.51 9.59
CA GLY A 76 -12.12 -5.99 9.88
C GLY A 76 -12.95 -6.26 8.63
N ASP A 77 -12.95 -7.53 8.21
CA ASP A 77 -13.99 -8.13 7.39
C ASP A 77 -15.36 -7.83 8.05
N ARG A 78 -16.27 -7.16 7.34
CA ARG A 78 -17.66 -6.97 7.79
C ARG A 78 -18.60 -7.70 6.83
N GLY A 79 -18.63 -9.02 6.99
CA GLY A 79 -19.80 -9.82 6.66
C GLY A 79 -20.76 -9.85 7.85
N ILE A 80 -21.93 -9.23 7.68
CA ILE A 80 -23.19 -9.65 8.32
C ILE A 80 -24.20 -9.83 7.17
#